data_AF-A0A6B3VZW8-F1
#
_entry.id   AF-A0A6B3VZW8-F1
#
_cell.length_a   1.000
_cell.length_b   1.000
_cell.length_c   1.000
_cell.angle_alpha   90.00
_cell.angle_beta   90.00
_cell.angle_gamma   90.00
#
_symmetry.space_group_name_H-M   'P 1'
#
loop_
_entity.id
_entity.type
_entity.pdbx_description
1 polymer ?
#
loop_
_entity_poly.entity_id
_entity_poly.type
_entity_poly.pdbx_seq_one_letter_code
_entity_poly.pdbx_strand_id
1 'polypeptide(L)'
;MSGEINRFLKDVLWVKDDNLSNYTLTNIEQMMIKDKFQHEFIKEIIALFRKRIEKYGEKEFQLWFSQLNFTVPEEFQNEKACIQIYEKYHFWFEKEVEKLEKETKLSWEKQTEDIKFLHEKARKVQLVIRHRLSEIQLALLT
;
A
#
# COMPACT_ATOMS: atom_id res chain seq x y z
N MET A 1 3.06 37.87 -7.46
CA MET A 1 3.15 36.43 -7.83
C MET A 1 2.49 35.55 -6.76
N SER A 2 1.19 35.69 -6.50
CA SER A 2 0.53 34.89 -5.44
C SER A 2 -0.89 34.41 -5.76
N GLY A 3 -1.51 34.89 -6.83
CA GLY A 3 -2.87 34.47 -7.23
C GLY A 3 -2.88 33.20 -8.10
N GLU A 4 -1.95 33.08 -9.04
CA GLU A 4 -1.94 31.98 -10.03
C GLU A 4 -1.48 30.65 -9.44
N ILE A 5 -0.50 30.65 -8.54
CA ILE A 5 -0.03 29.44 -7.83
C ILE A 5 -1.16 28.88 -6.94
N ASN A 6 -1.92 29.75 -6.30
CA ASN A 6 -3.01 29.35 -5.38
C ASN A 6 -4.22 28.82 -6.15
N ARG A 7 -4.48 29.34 -7.36
CA ARG A 7 -5.51 28.81 -8.26
C ARG A 7 -5.09 27.47 -8.87
N PHE A 8 -3.84 27.33 -9.32
CA PHE A 8 -3.32 26.05 -9.84
C PHE A 8 -3.28 24.94 -8.79
N LEU A 9 -2.88 25.24 -7.55
CA LEU A 9 -2.94 24.28 -6.44
C LEU A 9 -4.39 23.91 -6.10
N LYS A 10 -5.31 24.88 -6.08
CA LYS A 10 -6.74 24.60 -5.85
C LYS A 10 -7.36 23.77 -6.96
N ASP A 11 -7.02 24.02 -8.22
CA ASP A 11 -7.56 23.28 -9.36
C ASP A 11 -7.00 21.85 -9.43
N VAL A 12 -5.71 21.65 -9.10
CA VAL A 12 -5.08 20.32 -8.99
C VAL A 12 -5.59 19.54 -7.77
N LEU A 13 -5.89 20.23 -6.66
CA LEU A 13 -6.47 19.63 -5.46
C LEU A 13 -7.96 19.30 -5.65
N TRP A 14 -8.74 20.17 -6.30
CA TRP A 14 -10.17 19.96 -6.57
C TRP A 14 -10.44 18.81 -7.53
N VAL A 15 -9.65 18.68 -8.61
CA VAL A 15 -9.79 17.55 -9.56
C VAL A 15 -9.36 16.22 -8.92
N LYS A 16 -8.59 16.25 -7.81
CA LYS A 16 -8.28 15.05 -7.02
C LYS A 16 -9.33 14.74 -5.95
N ASP A 17 -10.03 15.75 -5.41
CA ASP A 17 -10.86 15.65 -4.20
C ASP A 17 -12.05 14.68 -4.37
N ASP A 18 -12.68 14.64 -5.55
CA ASP A 18 -13.88 13.80 -5.77
C ASP A 18 -13.57 12.29 -5.61
N ASN A 19 -12.38 11.83 -5.98
CA ASN A 19 -11.97 10.43 -5.86
C ASN A 19 -11.26 10.09 -4.54
N LEU A 20 -10.78 11.09 -3.78
CA LEU A 20 -10.13 10.83 -2.49
C LEU A 20 -11.10 10.19 -1.49
N SER A 21 -12.37 10.54 -1.59
CA SER A 21 -13.45 9.99 -0.77
C SER A 21 -13.63 8.48 -0.91
N ASN A 22 -13.11 7.86 -2.00
CA ASN A 22 -13.14 6.41 -2.19
C ASN A 22 -12.11 5.67 -1.33
N TYR A 23 -11.06 6.34 -0.85
CA TYR A 23 -10.00 5.73 -0.03
C TYR A 23 -10.40 5.59 1.45
N THR A 24 -11.55 4.97 1.71
CA THR A 24 -12.00 4.64 3.06
C THR A 24 -11.46 3.28 3.50
N LEU A 25 -11.35 3.05 4.82
CA LEU A 25 -10.98 1.72 5.35
C LEU A 25 -11.91 0.62 4.83
N THR A 26 -13.21 0.90 4.76
CA THR A 26 -14.21 -0.06 4.26
C THR A 26 -13.92 -0.45 2.81
N ASN A 27 -13.69 0.51 1.92
CA ASN A 27 -13.44 0.22 0.51
C ASN A 27 -12.11 -0.52 0.32
N ILE A 28 -11.07 -0.11 1.05
CA ILE A 28 -9.75 -0.77 1.03
C ILE A 28 -9.86 -2.22 1.53
N GLU A 29 -10.62 -2.45 2.61
CA GLU A 29 -10.89 -3.79 3.13
C GLU A 29 -11.63 -4.67 2.11
N GLN A 30 -12.68 -4.14 1.46
CA GLN A 30 -13.42 -4.87 0.43
C GLN A 30 -12.53 -5.26 -0.75
N MET A 31 -11.63 -4.37 -1.16
CA MET A 31 -10.66 -4.67 -2.22
C MET A 31 -9.66 -5.75 -1.80
N MET A 32 -9.12 -5.69 -0.57
CA MET A 32 -8.27 -6.77 -0.05
C MET A 32 -8.99 -8.13 0.00
N ILE A 33 -10.28 -8.14 0.37
CA ILE A 33 -11.10 -9.36 0.34
C ILE A 33 -11.26 -9.88 -1.09
N LYS A 34 -11.58 -9.01 -2.04
CA LYS A 34 -11.72 -9.35 -3.47
C LYS A 34 -10.43 -9.93 -4.05
N ASP A 35 -9.29 -9.37 -3.67
CA ASP A 35 -7.96 -9.80 -4.10
C ASP A 35 -7.44 -11.01 -3.29
N LYS A 36 -8.27 -11.58 -2.42
CA LYS A 36 -8.01 -12.80 -1.66
C LYS A 36 -6.80 -12.68 -0.74
N PHE A 37 -6.63 -11.53 -0.10
CA PHE A 37 -5.70 -11.38 1.02
C PHE A 37 -6.04 -12.38 2.14
N GLN A 38 -5.01 -12.75 2.91
CA GLN A 38 -5.22 -13.58 4.09
C GLN A 38 -6.04 -12.79 5.14
N HIS A 39 -7.14 -13.38 5.61
CA HIS A 39 -8.15 -12.67 6.42
C HIS A 39 -7.61 -12.03 7.72
N GLU A 40 -6.74 -12.71 8.45
CA GLU A 40 -6.14 -12.14 9.66
C GLU A 40 -5.17 -11.00 9.36
N PHE A 41 -4.50 -11.04 8.21
CA PHE A 41 -3.58 -10.03 7.76
C PHE A 41 -4.32 -8.78 7.28
N ILE A 42 -5.50 -8.93 6.66
CA ILE A 42 -6.43 -7.82 6.41
C ILE A 42 -6.70 -7.06 7.71
N LYS A 43 -7.04 -7.78 8.79
CA LYS A 43 -7.31 -7.15 10.10
C LYS A 43 -6.11 -6.38 10.63
N GLU A 44 -4.90 -6.92 10.47
CA GLU A 44 -3.67 -6.23 10.88
C GLU A 44 -3.43 -4.95 10.07
N ILE A 45 -3.59 -4.99 8.75
CA ILE A 45 -3.47 -3.82 7.87
C ILE A 45 -4.50 -2.76 8.24
N ILE A 46 -5.77 -3.15 8.40
CA ILE A 46 -6.85 -2.23 8.78
C ILE A 46 -6.61 -1.62 10.16
N ALA A 47 -6.09 -2.39 11.12
CA ALA A 47 -5.72 -1.86 12.43
C ALA A 47 -4.58 -0.82 12.34
N LEU A 48 -3.58 -1.05 11.48
CA LEU A 48 -2.50 -0.09 11.24
C LEU A 48 -3.04 1.20 10.60
N PHE A 49 -3.89 1.08 9.58
CA PHE A 49 -4.48 2.22 8.90
C PHE A 49 -5.44 3.01 9.79
N ARG A 50 -6.22 2.32 10.63
CA ARG A 50 -7.05 2.97 11.65
C ARG A 50 -6.21 3.82 12.61
N LYS A 51 -5.07 3.30 13.10
CA LYS A 51 -4.15 4.09 13.95
C LYS A 51 -3.61 5.32 13.22
N ARG A 52 -3.34 5.22 11.92
CA ARG A 52 -2.93 6.36 11.09
C ARG A 52 -4.04 7.41 11.00
N ILE A 53 -5.29 7.00 10.78
CA ILE A 53 -6.46 7.89 10.76
C ILE A 53 -6.65 8.56 12.13
N GLU A 54 -6.57 7.81 13.23
CA GLU A 54 -6.67 8.35 14.59
C GLU A 54 -5.59 9.39 14.88
N LYS A 55 -4.39 9.23 14.30
CA LYS A 55 -3.25 10.13 14.51
C LYS A 55 -3.30 11.39 13.65
N TYR A 56 -3.70 11.27 12.37
CA TYR A 56 -3.54 12.35 11.40
C TYR A 56 -4.86 12.87 10.81
N GLY A 57 -5.96 12.13 10.93
CA GLY A 57 -7.24 12.45 10.31
C GLY A 57 -7.54 11.62 9.05
N GLU A 58 -8.83 11.50 8.73
CA GLU A 58 -9.33 10.75 7.56
C GLU A 58 -8.84 11.36 6.24
N LYS A 59 -8.87 12.69 6.11
CA LYS A 59 -8.47 13.37 4.86
C LYS A 59 -6.99 13.20 4.58
N GLU A 60 -6.18 13.31 5.62
CA GLU A 60 -4.74 13.11 5.59
C GLU A 60 -4.40 11.66 5.23
N PHE A 61 -5.17 10.70 5.77
CA PHE A 61 -5.07 9.29 5.38
C PHE A 61 -5.42 9.07 3.91
N GLN A 62 -6.54 9.62 3.42
CA GLN A 62 -6.97 9.48 2.03
C GLN A 62 -5.93 10.05 1.05
N LEU A 63 -5.40 11.24 1.35
CA LEU A 63 -4.34 11.86 0.57
C LEU A 63 -3.07 11.00 0.58
N TRP A 64 -2.66 10.50 1.75
CA TRP A 64 -1.51 9.61 1.90
C TRP A 64 -1.69 8.31 1.10
N PHE A 65 -2.85 7.65 1.22
CA PHE A 65 -3.13 6.40 0.53
C PHE A 65 -3.14 6.59 -0.99
N SER A 66 -3.71 7.70 -1.48
CA SER A 66 -3.71 8.07 -2.90
C SER A 66 -2.30 8.25 -3.51
N GLN A 67 -1.29 8.41 -2.66
CA GLN A 67 0.09 8.67 -3.06
C GLN A 67 0.99 7.44 -2.97
N LEU A 68 0.47 6.27 -2.61
CA LEU A 68 1.28 5.06 -2.41
C LEU A 68 2.14 4.73 -3.64
N ASN A 69 1.65 4.74 -4.88
CA ASN A 69 2.47 4.67 -6.11
C ASN A 69 3.66 3.68 -6.06
N PHE A 70 3.42 2.43 -5.63
CA PHE A 70 4.41 1.37 -5.41
C PHE A 70 5.47 1.63 -4.33
N THR A 71 5.23 2.60 -3.44
CA THR A 71 6.02 2.83 -2.23
C THR A 71 5.55 1.95 -1.08
N VAL A 72 6.49 1.63 -0.19
CA VAL A 72 6.21 0.84 1.01
C VAL A 72 5.64 1.76 2.09
N PRO A 73 4.43 1.49 2.62
CA PRO A 73 3.91 2.23 3.77
C PRO A 73 4.90 2.18 4.94
N GLU A 74 5.04 3.28 5.69
CA GLU A 74 6.01 3.42 6.78
C GLU A 74 5.91 2.28 7.80
N GLU A 75 4.68 1.78 8.03
CA GLU A 75 4.36 0.67 8.92
C GLU A 75 5.03 -0.65 8.50
N PHE A 76 5.42 -0.78 7.23
CA PHE A 76 6.11 -1.93 6.65
C PHE A 76 7.57 -1.64 6.26
N GLN A 77 8.15 -0.52 6.70
CA GLN A 77 9.57 -0.22 6.45
C GLN A 77 10.51 -0.86 7.48
N ASN A 78 10.01 -1.19 8.68
CA ASN A 78 10.83 -1.83 9.71
C ASN A 78 11.13 -3.29 9.35
N GLU A 79 12.41 -3.60 9.15
CA GLU A 79 12.88 -4.92 8.73
C GLU A 79 12.44 -6.04 9.70
N LYS A 80 12.65 -5.85 11.01
CA LYS A 80 12.31 -6.87 12.02
C LYS A 80 10.82 -7.16 12.06
N ALA A 81 9.98 -6.12 11.97
CA ALA A 81 8.53 -6.29 11.89
C ALA A 81 8.12 -7.06 10.63
N CYS A 82 8.73 -6.75 9.48
CA CYS A 82 8.46 -7.46 8.23
C CYS A 82 8.84 -8.94 8.31
N ILE A 83 9.98 -9.27 8.95
CA ILE A 83 10.37 -10.67 9.17
C ILE A 83 9.30 -11.40 9.98
N GLN A 84 8.77 -10.79 11.05
CA GLN A 84 7.72 -11.40 11.88
C GLN A 84 6.41 -11.59 11.12
N ILE A 85 6.01 -10.59 10.32
CA ILE A 85 4.82 -10.66 9.46
C ILE A 85 4.98 -11.80 8.44
N TYR A 86 6.15 -11.88 7.80
CA TYR A 86 6.47 -12.95 6.86
C TYR A 86 6.35 -14.31 7.53
N GLU A 87 6.94 -14.51 8.70
CA GLU A 87 6.91 -15.80 9.41
C GLU A 87 5.48 -16.20 9.80
N LYS A 88 4.67 -15.23 10.23
CA LYS A 88 3.27 -15.45 10.59
C LYS A 88 2.41 -15.84 9.39
N TYR A 89 2.66 -15.25 8.22
CA TYR A 89 1.84 -15.43 7.01
C TYR A 89 2.61 -16.04 5.83
N HIS A 90 3.64 -16.83 6.12
CA HIS A 90 4.64 -17.29 5.15
C HIS A 90 4.05 -17.86 3.87
N PHE A 91 3.10 -18.81 4.00
CA PHE A 91 2.47 -19.45 2.85
C PHE A 91 1.71 -18.50 1.94
N TRP A 92 1.15 -17.41 2.49
CA TRP A 92 0.46 -16.42 1.69
C TRP A 92 1.46 -15.54 0.94
N PHE A 93 2.52 -15.08 1.61
CA PHE A 93 3.56 -14.26 0.97
C PHE A 93 4.29 -15.01 -0.15
N GLU A 94 4.67 -16.28 0.04
CA GLU A 94 5.32 -17.03 -1.05
C GLU A 94 4.41 -17.18 -2.28
N LYS A 95 3.11 -17.44 -2.07
CA LYS A 95 2.14 -17.49 -3.16
C LYS A 95 1.98 -16.15 -3.87
N GLU A 96 1.96 -15.05 -3.13
CA GLU A 96 1.87 -13.71 -3.72
C GLU A 96 3.14 -13.34 -4.48
N VAL A 97 4.32 -13.71 -3.96
CA VAL A 97 5.60 -13.53 -4.65
C VAL A 97 5.59 -14.29 -5.98
N GLU A 98 5.23 -15.58 -6.00
CA GLU A 98 5.13 -16.35 -7.23
C GLU A 98 4.14 -15.76 -8.25
N LYS A 99 3.02 -15.20 -7.78
CA LYS A 99 2.06 -14.51 -8.65
C LYS A 99 2.69 -13.25 -9.26
N LEU A 100 3.33 -12.41 -8.44
CA LEU A 100 3.99 -11.20 -8.91
C LEU A 100 5.09 -11.50 -9.92
N GLU A 101 5.86 -12.57 -9.73
CA GLU A 101 6.87 -12.99 -10.72
C GLU A 101 6.25 -13.38 -12.06
N LYS A 102 5.08 -14.03 -12.05
CA LYS A 102 4.34 -14.37 -13.28
C LYS A 102 3.73 -13.15 -13.94
N GLU A 103 3.15 -12.24 -13.15
CA GLU A 103 2.51 -11.00 -13.61
C GLU A 103 3.53 -10.05 -14.25
N THR A 104 4.68 -9.87 -13.60
CA THR A 104 5.74 -8.93 -14.03
C THR A 104 6.77 -9.55 -14.98
N LYS A 105 6.85 -10.89 -15.03
CA LYS A 105 7.90 -11.65 -15.73
C LYS A 105 9.32 -11.34 -15.22
N LEU A 106 9.44 -10.89 -13.97
CA LEU A 106 10.70 -10.58 -13.29
C LEU A 106 10.79 -11.39 -12.01
N SER A 107 11.99 -11.86 -11.67
CA SER A 107 12.18 -12.53 -10.37
C SER A 107 12.02 -11.53 -9.21
N TRP A 108 11.61 -12.02 -8.05
CA TRP A 108 11.39 -11.18 -6.88
C TRP A 108 12.68 -10.47 -6.44
N GLU A 109 13.84 -11.08 -6.66
CA GLU A 109 15.13 -10.46 -6.36
C GLU A 109 15.34 -9.21 -7.22
N LYS A 110 15.06 -9.30 -8.52
CA LYS A 110 15.16 -8.16 -9.46
C LYS A 110 14.15 -7.07 -9.13
N GLN A 111 12.93 -7.45 -8.78
CA GLN A 111 11.91 -6.48 -8.40
C GLN A 111 12.31 -5.72 -7.13
N THR A 112 13.08 -6.32 -6.22
CA THR A 112 13.50 -5.74 -4.93
C THR A 112 14.97 -5.32 -4.88
N GLU A 113 15.60 -5.08 -6.03
CA GLU A 113 17.01 -4.69 -6.11
C GLU A 113 17.29 -3.37 -5.36
N ASP A 114 16.29 -2.48 -5.30
CA ASP A 114 16.34 -1.20 -4.58
C ASP A 114 16.52 -1.37 -3.06
N ILE A 115 16.04 -2.49 -2.50
CA ILE A 115 16.09 -2.82 -1.08
C ILE A 115 16.90 -4.09 -0.81
N LYS A 116 17.86 -4.42 -1.69
CA LYS A 116 18.65 -5.66 -1.58
C LYS A 116 19.49 -5.81 -0.31
N PHE A 117 19.73 -4.72 0.40
CA PHE A 117 20.45 -4.69 1.66
C PHE A 117 19.62 -5.23 2.85
N LEU A 118 18.31 -5.40 2.68
CA LEU A 118 17.43 -6.01 3.68
C LEU A 118 17.42 -7.53 3.59
N HIS A 119 17.05 -8.18 4.70
CA HIS A 119 16.78 -9.60 4.77
C HIS A 119 15.70 -10.04 3.78
N GLU A 120 15.88 -11.20 3.13
CA GLU A 120 14.98 -11.75 2.11
C GLU A 120 13.50 -11.69 2.53
N LYS A 121 13.16 -12.21 3.71
CA LYS A 121 11.80 -12.19 4.26
C LYS A 121 11.19 -10.78 4.30
N ALA A 122 11.99 -9.78 4.70
CA ALA A 122 11.53 -8.40 4.74
C ALA A 122 11.31 -7.85 3.33
N ARG A 123 12.23 -8.14 2.40
CA ARG A 123 12.11 -7.74 0.99
C ARG A 123 10.84 -8.29 0.35
N LYS A 124 10.52 -9.57 0.56
CA LYS A 124 9.31 -10.21 0.04
C LYS A 124 8.03 -9.58 0.60
N VAL A 125 8.00 -9.25 1.89
CA VAL A 125 6.86 -8.53 2.49
C VAL A 125 6.70 -7.15 1.87
N GLN A 126 7.78 -6.38 1.81
CA GLN A 126 7.75 -5.03 1.24
C GLN A 126 7.35 -5.05 -0.24
N LEU A 127 7.82 -6.05 -1.00
CA LEU A 127 7.42 -6.28 -2.40
C LEU A 127 5.91 -6.50 -2.52
N VAL A 128 5.38 -7.48 -1.79
CA VAL A 128 3.95 -7.82 -1.88
C VAL A 128 3.09 -6.64 -1.44
N ILE A 129 3.43 -6.01 -0.32
CA ILE A 129 2.64 -4.90 0.23
C ILE A 129 2.64 -3.70 -0.69
N ARG A 130 3.80 -3.26 -1.18
CA ARG A 130 3.86 -2.07 -2.04
C ARG A 130 3.14 -2.30 -3.37
N HIS A 131 3.17 -3.52 -3.92
CA HIS A 131 2.45 -3.84 -5.14
C HIS A 131 0.94 -3.92 -4.89
N ARG A 132 0.50 -4.79 -3.99
CA ARG A 132 -0.93 -5.05 -3.81
C ARG A 132 -1.70 -3.83 -3.29
N LEU A 133 -1.14 -3.05 -2.38
CA LEU A 133 -1.80 -1.83 -1.93
C LEU A 133 -1.86 -0.76 -3.03
N SER A 134 -0.87 -0.72 -3.93
CA SER A 134 -0.90 0.20 -5.08
C SER A 134 -1.92 -0.22 -6.12
N GLU A 135 -2.09 -1.53 -6.35
CA GLU A 135 -3.16 -2.05 -7.22
C GLU A 135 -4.54 -1.69 -6.65
N ILE A 136 -4.74 -1.83 -5.34
CA ILE A 136 -5.96 -1.39 -4.66
C ILE A 136 -6.15 0.13 -4.80
N GLN A 137 -5.09 0.91 -4.60
CA GLN A 137 -5.12 2.37 -4.77
C GLN A 137 -5.53 2.77 -6.19
N LEU A 138 -5.00 2.08 -7.22
CA LEU A 138 -5.37 2.31 -8.61
C LEU A 138 -6.82 1.90 -8.89
N ALA A 139 -7.28 0.76 -8.35
CA ALA A 139 -8.64 0.27 -8.55
C ALA A 139 -9.71 1.18 -7.93
N LEU A 140 -9.39 1.87 -6.83
CA LEU A 140 -10.30 2.82 -6.16
C LEU A 140 -10.29 4.23 -6.79
N LEU A 141 -9.36 4.49 -7.71
CA LEU A 141 -9.31 5.76 -8.47
C LEU A 141 -10.33 5.79 -9.62
N THR A 142 -10.81 4.64 -10.06
CA THR A 142 -11.71 4.44 -11.22
C THR A 142 -13.12 4.08 -10.79
#